data_AF-A0A8J2RT86-F1
#
_entry.id   AF-A0A8J2RT86-F1
#
_cell.length_a   1.000
_cell.length_b   1.000
_cell.length_c   1.000
_cell.angle_alpha   90.00
_cell.angle_beta   90.00
_cell.angle_gamma   90.00
#
_symmetry.space_group_name_H-M   'P 1'
#
loop_
_entity.id
_entity.type
_entity.pdbx_description
1 polymer ?
#
loop_
_entity_poly.entity_id
_entity_poly.type
_entity_poly.pdbx_seq_one_letter_code
_entity_poly.pdbx_strand_id
1 'polypeptide(L)'
;MFPGIPKVILLFLIQFTINIAAVSSRQISVVAHMVNSPEAIRWALDQGANGIEFDLNFSGETPSHFQHGTPCDCTCLFGASTTTSICKRDDVCKVSTSATVMTTFLGSSSENISSRLALIYVDSKISDMSSGNYIAAGANVVRLFNQNVMEKGFQGQILIGCPEIKHSDYLRGALQEAKKSKYADRYFYTIDGETGSAKEVWDTLSKLGTRNIAYSTGISICSPRTFHSATEFSVDKKAYAGVGIWTIDLESSMKDYIETGVDFILTNRPKIAAGVIGLSNIPSPGKALSFSFYWKCDCNYRGKGIFGGGGCKISKIAPPNYACKCSYKGFWTCGGVTVNCRNSSSQQCKLPNASKEACQLGGGDCDGY
;
A
#
# COMPACT_ATOMS: atom_id res chain seq x y z
N MET A 1 -71.97 38.97 -14.14
CA MET A 1 -71.10 38.68 -15.29
C MET A 1 -69.76 38.18 -14.74
N PHE A 2 -69.45 36.89 -14.95
CA PHE A 2 -68.08 36.34 -14.80
C PHE A 2 -67.13 36.96 -15.86
N PRO A 3 -65.80 36.74 -15.85
CA PRO A 3 -64.86 36.33 -14.79
C PRO A 3 -63.53 37.14 -14.82
N GLY A 4 -62.59 36.85 -13.91
CA GLY A 4 -61.20 37.31 -14.07
C GLY A 4 -60.26 36.88 -12.94
N ILE A 5 -59.86 35.61 -12.92
CA ILE A 5 -58.73 35.11 -12.11
C ILE A 5 -57.42 35.47 -12.83
N PRO A 6 -56.39 35.98 -12.13
CA PRO A 6 -55.01 35.72 -12.51
C PRO A 6 -54.28 34.89 -11.45
N LYS A 7 -53.81 33.75 -11.95
CA LYS A 7 -52.88 32.78 -11.39
C LYS A 7 -51.74 33.43 -10.58
N VAL A 8 -51.62 33.02 -9.32
CA VAL A 8 -50.37 33.17 -8.56
C VAL A 8 -49.34 32.23 -9.19
N ILE A 9 -48.34 32.81 -9.87
CA ILE A 9 -47.18 32.08 -10.37
C ILE A 9 -46.28 31.79 -9.17
N LEU A 10 -46.32 30.55 -8.69
CA LEU A 10 -45.39 30.02 -7.72
C LEU A 10 -44.04 29.79 -8.43
N LEU A 11 -43.11 30.72 -8.27
CA LEU A 11 -41.72 30.55 -8.69
C LEU A 11 -41.07 29.46 -7.82
N PHE A 12 -41.04 28.23 -8.33
CA PHE A 12 -40.14 27.20 -7.84
C PHE A 12 -38.71 27.54 -8.28
N LEU A 13 -37.95 28.19 -7.41
CA LEU A 13 -36.50 28.22 -7.51
C LEU A 13 -35.98 26.80 -7.26
N ILE A 14 -35.78 26.04 -8.33
CA ILE A 14 -35.01 24.80 -8.30
C ILE A 14 -33.55 25.21 -8.10
N GLN A 15 -33.11 25.19 -6.84
CA GLN A 15 -31.70 25.31 -6.49
C GLN A 15 -30.99 24.06 -7.05
N PHE A 16 -30.42 24.17 -8.25
CA PHE A 16 -29.50 23.17 -8.77
C PHE A 16 -28.23 23.24 -7.92
N THR A 17 -28.19 22.49 -6.82
CA THR A 17 -26.92 22.20 -6.14
C THR A 17 -26.13 21.31 -7.07
N ILE A 18 -25.17 21.90 -7.78
CA ILE A 18 -24.12 21.15 -8.46
C ILE A 18 -23.34 20.46 -7.35
N ASN A 19 -23.65 19.19 -7.11
CA ASN A 19 -22.76 18.30 -6.37
C ASN A 19 -21.51 18.11 -7.23
N ILE A 20 -20.60 19.07 -7.17
CA ILE A 20 -19.21 18.81 -7.51
C ILE A 20 -18.77 17.81 -6.46
N ALA A 21 -18.79 16.52 -6.80
CA ALA A 21 -18.08 15.53 -6.02
C ALA A 21 -16.65 16.06 -5.95
N ALA A 22 -16.26 16.60 -4.80
CA ALA A 22 -14.88 16.96 -4.55
C ALA A 22 -14.09 15.69 -4.85
N VAL A 23 -13.26 15.74 -5.89
CA VAL A 23 -12.31 14.67 -6.15
C VAL A 23 -11.44 14.65 -4.90
N SER A 24 -11.71 13.69 -4.01
CA SER A 24 -10.87 13.48 -2.84
C SER A 24 -9.47 13.30 -3.38
N SER A 25 -8.59 14.23 -3.04
CA SER A 25 -7.16 14.11 -3.26
C SER A 25 -6.71 12.74 -2.75
N ARG A 26 -5.80 12.11 -3.51
CA ARG A 26 -5.22 10.84 -3.12
C ARG A 26 -4.60 11.00 -1.74
N GLN A 27 -4.92 10.08 -0.84
CA GLN A 27 -4.29 10.06 0.47
C GLN A 27 -2.92 9.40 0.37
N ILE A 28 -1.91 10.00 0.99
CA ILE A 28 -0.52 9.54 0.95
C ILE A 28 0.03 9.49 2.36
N SER A 29 0.57 8.35 2.77
CA SER A 29 1.18 8.20 4.09
C SER A 29 2.60 8.76 4.11
N VAL A 30 2.94 9.44 5.20
CA VAL A 30 4.30 9.87 5.51
C VAL A 30 4.89 8.87 6.49
N VAL A 31 5.83 8.06 6.02
CA VAL A 31 6.51 7.04 6.81
C VAL A 31 7.87 7.59 7.25
N ALA A 32 8.07 7.78 8.55
CA ALA A 32 9.38 8.15 9.07
C ALA A 32 10.31 6.93 9.03
N HIS A 33 11.53 7.13 8.52
CA HIS A 33 12.57 6.10 8.40
C HIS A 33 13.27 5.82 9.74
N MET A 34 13.73 4.59 9.97
CA MET A 34 14.64 4.20 11.05
C MET A 34 14.18 4.58 12.46
N VAL A 35 12.88 4.40 12.73
CA VAL A 35 12.23 4.80 13.98
C VAL A 35 12.39 3.69 15.03
N ASN A 36 13.64 3.48 15.46
CA ASN A 36 14.04 2.35 16.31
C ASN A 36 13.92 2.59 17.83
N SER A 37 13.32 3.70 18.28
CA SER A 37 13.02 3.98 19.70
C SER A 37 11.64 4.63 19.94
N PRO A 38 11.04 4.47 21.13
CA PRO A 38 9.82 5.19 21.53
C PRO A 38 9.92 6.71 21.36
N GLU A 39 11.07 7.29 21.69
CA GLU A 39 11.36 8.72 21.56
C GLU A 39 11.35 9.15 20.08
N ALA A 40 11.89 8.31 19.18
CA ALA A 40 11.84 8.55 17.75
C ALA A 40 10.40 8.48 17.22
N ILE A 41 9.55 7.59 17.73
CA ILE A 41 8.12 7.52 17.36
C ILE A 41 7.42 8.83 17.70
N ARG A 42 7.56 9.32 18.94
CA ARG A 42 6.94 10.58 19.36
C ARG A 42 7.39 11.72 18.46
N TRP A 43 8.70 11.82 18.22
CA TRP A 43 9.26 12.83 17.34
C TRP A 43 8.69 12.75 15.91
N ALA A 44 8.62 11.55 15.33
CA ALA A 44 8.12 11.34 13.97
C ALA A 44 6.66 11.80 13.83
N LEU A 45 5.82 11.39 14.78
CA LEU A 45 4.42 11.82 14.81
C LEU A 45 4.30 13.34 14.92
N ASP A 46 5.14 13.98 15.74
CA ASP A 46 5.16 15.45 15.90
C ASP A 46 5.69 16.19 14.67
N GLN A 47 6.46 15.51 13.82
CA GLN A 47 6.82 16.00 12.50
C GLN A 47 5.70 15.81 11.45
N GLY A 48 4.55 15.25 11.83
CA GLY A 48 3.42 15.02 10.91
C GLY A 48 3.48 13.68 10.18
N ALA A 49 4.35 12.76 10.59
CA ALA A 49 4.28 11.38 10.11
C ALA A 49 2.98 10.72 10.62
N ASN A 50 2.36 9.91 9.76
CA ASN A 50 1.31 8.96 10.18
C ASN A 50 1.78 7.51 10.00
N GLY A 51 3.00 7.29 9.54
CA GLY A 51 3.63 6.00 9.47
C GLY A 51 5.03 6.02 10.05
N ILE A 52 5.50 4.86 10.49
CA ILE A 52 6.88 4.64 10.92
C ILE A 52 7.41 3.37 10.27
N GLU A 53 8.69 3.36 9.96
CA GLU A 53 9.46 2.17 9.63
C GLU A 53 10.47 1.90 10.76
N PHE A 54 10.73 0.63 11.05
CA PHE A 54 11.77 0.21 11.98
C PHE A 54 12.44 -1.09 11.56
N ASP A 55 13.67 -1.24 12.01
CA ASP A 55 14.60 -2.30 11.64
C ASP A 55 14.57 -3.44 12.66
N LEU A 56 13.74 -4.46 12.43
CA LEU A 56 13.59 -5.59 13.33
C LEU A 56 14.68 -6.64 13.11
N ASN A 57 15.48 -6.88 14.16
CA ASN A 57 16.48 -7.92 14.23
C ASN A 57 15.94 -9.19 14.90
N PHE A 58 16.66 -10.29 14.70
CA PHE A 58 16.27 -11.61 15.19
C PHE A 58 17.39 -12.30 15.95
N SER A 59 17.00 -13.06 16.98
CA SER A 59 17.83 -14.08 17.62
C SER A 59 17.26 -15.45 17.25
N GLY A 60 17.89 -16.11 16.26
CA GLY A 60 17.28 -17.25 15.59
C GLY A 60 15.97 -16.84 14.93
N GLU A 61 14.86 -17.50 15.28
CA GLU A 61 13.52 -17.21 14.74
C GLU A 61 12.74 -16.17 15.58
N THR A 62 13.33 -15.66 16.65
CA THR A 62 12.65 -14.79 17.62
C THR A 62 12.98 -13.32 17.34
N PRO A 63 11.98 -12.44 17.16
CA PRO A 63 12.18 -10.99 17.14
C PRO A 63 12.92 -10.53 18.40
N SER A 64 14.10 -9.93 18.25
CA SER A 64 14.96 -9.58 19.38
C SER A 64 14.87 -8.09 19.74
N HIS A 65 15.20 -7.23 18.79
CA HIS A 65 15.35 -5.79 19.01
C HIS A 65 15.20 -5.00 17.72
N PHE A 66 14.90 -3.72 17.86
CA PHE A 66 14.82 -2.75 16.78
C PHE A 66 16.11 -1.95 16.74
N GLN A 67 16.86 -2.06 15.65
CA GLN A 67 18.13 -1.38 15.43
C GLN A 67 18.55 -1.51 13.97
N HIS A 68 18.93 -0.40 13.34
CA HIS A 68 19.42 -0.44 11.97
C HIS A 68 20.83 -1.03 11.87
N GLY A 69 21.78 -0.48 12.64
CA GLY A 69 23.21 -0.73 12.48
C GLY A 69 23.88 0.23 11.48
N THR A 70 25.12 -0.06 11.13
CA THR A 70 25.93 0.70 10.17
C THR A 70 26.36 -0.20 9.00
N PRO A 71 26.41 0.29 7.74
CA PRO A 71 26.22 1.68 7.31
C PRO A 71 24.74 2.11 7.29
N CYS A 72 24.52 3.40 7.50
CA CYS A 72 23.23 4.05 7.66
C CYS A 72 23.04 5.08 6.53
N ASP A 73 21.84 5.67 6.40
CA ASP A 73 21.61 6.69 5.38
C ASP A 73 22.61 7.86 5.47
N CYS A 74 23.03 8.40 4.32
CA CYS A 74 24.09 9.41 4.26
C CYS A 74 23.68 10.73 4.90
N THR A 75 22.39 11.05 4.92
CA THR A 75 21.82 12.16 5.72
C THR A 75 22.18 12.01 7.21
N CYS A 76 22.30 10.76 7.69
CA CYS A 76 22.69 10.41 9.06
C CYS A 76 24.21 10.33 9.24
N LEU A 77 24.95 9.85 8.24
CA LEU A 77 26.43 9.77 8.31
C LEU A 77 27.13 11.13 8.16
N PHE A 78 26.62 12.01 7.31
CA PHE A 78 27.23 13.31 7.01
C PHE A 78 26.49 14.50 7.65
N GLY A 79 25.50 14.20 8.48
CA GLY A 79 24.89 15.15 9.40
C GLY A 79 24.21 16.34 8.72
N ALA A 80 23.27 16.10 7.81
CA ALA A 80 22.49 17.17 7.18
C ALA A 80 21.92 18.13 8.25
N SER A 81 22.22 19.42 8.07
CA SER A 81 22.05 20.49 9.05
C SER A 81 20.59 20.96 9.20
N THR A 82 19.66 20.07 9.56
CA THR A 82 18.28 20.50 9.85
C THR A 82 17.69 19.72 11.02
N THR A 83 17.06 20.42 11.97
CA THR A 83 16.29 19.83 13.09
C THR A 83 15.08 19.01 12.63
N THR A 84 14.79 19.03 11.33
CA THR A 84 13.69 18.34 10.67
C THR A 84 14.03 16.92 10.22
N SER A 85 15.20 16.38 10.58
CA SER A 85 15.63 15.03 10.21
C SER A 85 15.79 14.09 11.41
N ILE A 86 15.36 12.84 11.25
CA ILE A 86 15.50 11.80 12.27
C ILE A 86 16.98 11.52 12.60
N CYS A 87 17.85 11.70 11.63
CA CYS A 87 19.30 11.57 11.73
C CYS A 87 19.98 12.46 12.79
N LYS A 88 19.29 13.48 13.32
CA LYS A 88 19.79 14.33 14.41
C LYS A 88 19.24 13.93 15.79
N ARG A 89 18.43 12.88 15.85
CA ARG A 89 17.91 12.28 17.09
C ARG A 89 18.79 11.09 17.46
N ASP A 90 18.89 10.81 18.77
CA ASP A 90 19.49 9.63 19.40
C ASP A 90 20.18 8.66 18.44
N ASP A 91 21.51 8.71 18.24
CA ASP A 91 22.32 7.94 17.26
C ASP A 91 21.49 6.87 16.51
N VAL A 92 20.63 7.30 15.56
CA VAL A 92 19.49 6.46 15.12
C VAL A 92 19.91 5.20 14.40
N CYS A 93 21.15 5.22 13.93
CA CYS A 93 21.81 4.07 13.33
C CYS A 93 22.20 3.02 14.37
N LYS A 94 22.41 3.40 15.64
CA LYS A 94 22.86 2.49 16.72
C LYS A 94 21.87 2.32 17.85
N VAL A 95 20.89 3.21 18.01
CA VAL A 95 19.85 3.06 19.04
C VAL A 95 19.21 1.68 18.92
N SER A 96 19.05 1.02 20.05
CA SER A 96 18.52 -0.34 20.11
C SER A 96 17.43 -0.41 21.16
N THR A 97 16.25 -0.87 20.76
CA THR A 97 15.11 -1.07 21.66
C THR A 97 14.68 -2.53 21.59
N SER A 98 14.48 -3.20 22.73
CA SER A 98 14.02 -4.59 22.71
C SER A 98 12.63 -4.71 22.05
N ALA A 99 12.38 -5.87 21.42
CA ALA A 99 11.14 -6.12 20.70
C ALA A 99 9.89 -5.93 21.59
N THR A 100 9.97 -6.40 22.84
CA THR A 100 8.90 -6.27 23.83
C THR A 100 8.68 -4.83 24.28
N VAL A 101 9.73 -4.06 24.55
CA VAL A 101 9.59 -2.66 25.02
C VAL A 101 8.92 -1.82 23.93
N MET A 102 9.41 -1.91 22.70
CA MET A 102 8.85 -1.15 21.58
C MET A 102 7.40 -1.55 21.29
N THR A 103 7.08 -2.84 21.22
CA THR A 103 5.71 -3.28 20.92
C THR A 103 4.73 -2.98 22.06
N THR A 104 5.18 -3.02 23.31
CA THR A 104 4.37 -2.56 24.46
C THR A 104 4.10 -1.06 24.37
N PHE A 105 5.10 -0.27 23.98
CA PHE A 105 4.94 1.17 23.77
C PHE A 105 3.91 1.48 22.67
N LEU A 106 4.00 0.79 21.52
CA LEU A 106 3.06 0.93 20.41
C LEU A 106 1.61 0.59 20.79
N GLY A 107 1.42 -0.39 21.67
CA GLY A 107 0.11 -0.76 22.22
C GLY A 107 -0.38 0.12 23.37
N SER A 108 0.43 1.06 23.86
CA SER A 108 0.08 1.85 25.04
C SER A 108 -1.01 2.88 24.75
N SER A 109 -2.10 2.85 25.52
CA SER A 109 -3.18 3.83 25.43
C SER A 109 -2.78 5.22 25.97
N SER A 110 -1.76 5.31 26.83
CA SER A 110 -1.32 6.58 27.43
C SER A 110 -0.67 7.54 26.42
N GLU A 111 -0.19 7.03 25.30
CA GLU A 111 0.61 7.79 24.34
C GLU A 111 -0.22 8.28 23.14
N ASN A 112 -1.52 7.95 23.09
CA ASN A 112 -2.43 8.26 21.97
C ASN A 112 -1.91 7.84 20.58
N ILE A 113 -0.93 6.93 20.51
CA ILE A 113 -0.29 6.48 19.27
C ILE A 113 -1.32 5.96 18.29
N SER A 114 -2.25 5.13 18.76
CA SER A 114 -3.28 4.52 17.91
C SER A 114 -4.22 5.54 17.23
N SER A 115 -4.29 6.79 17.70
CA SER A 115 -5.13 7.82 17.07
C SER A 115 -4.42 8.56 15.93
N ARG A 116 -3.08 8.51 15.89
CA ARG A 116 -2.24 9.24 14.93
C ARG A 116 -1.50 8.31 13.96
N LEU A 117 -1.06 7.16 14.44
CA LEU A 117 -0.24 6.22 13.68
C LEU A 117 -1.14 5.29 12.86
N ALA A 118 -1.08 5.44 11.54
CA ALA A 118 -1.87 4.70 10.57
C ALA A 118 -1.12 3.51 9.95
N LEU A 119 0.21 3.59 9.87
CA LEU A 119 1.04 2.53 9.29
C LEU A 119 2.27 2.22 10.14
N ILE A 120 2.49 0.94 10.38
CA ILE A 120 3.73 0.41 10.93
C ILE A 120 4.38 -0.42 9.83
N TYR A 121 5.60 -0.07 9.42
CA TYR A 121 6.39 -0.83 8.46
C TYR A 121 7.53 -1.52 9.20
N VAL A 122 7.51 -2.86 9.19
CA VAL A 122 8.53 -3.71 9.80
C VAL A 122 9.56 -4.10 8.74
N ASP A 123 10.71 -3.43 8.69
CA ASP A 123 11.88 -3.90 7.92
C ASP A 123 12.52 -5.05 8.69
N SER A 124 12.38 -6.27 8.19
CA SER A 124 12.83 -7.46 8.90
C SER A 124 14.23 -7.84 8.44
N LYS A 125 15.23 -7.64 9.30
CA LYS A 125 16.66 -7.95 9.06
C LYS A 125 16.97 -9.44 9.14
N ILE A 126 16.20 -10.24 8.40
CA ILE A 126 16.29 -11.71 8.39
C ILE A 126 17.46 -12.24 7.57
N SER A 127 18.11 -11.39 6.76
CA SER A 127 19.35 -11.73 6.04
C SER A 127 20.49 -12.13 6.98
N ASP A 128 20.46 -11.60 8.20
CA ASP A 128 21.53 -11.74 9.19
C ASP A 128 21.31 -12.99 10.07
N MET A 129 20.21 -13.71 9.84
CA MET A 129 19.95 -14.98 10.52
C MET A 129 20.90 -16.07 9.98
N SER A 130 21.79 -16.55 10.84
CA SER A 130 22.81 -17.56 10.52
C SER A 130 22.25 -18.89 9.99
N SER A 131 21.06 -19.26 10.46
CA SER A 131 20.24 -20.38 10.02
C SER A 131 18.91 -20.28 10.77
N GLY A 132 17.78 -20.40 10.06
CA GLY A 132 16.50 -20.29 10.73
C GLY A 132 15.34 -20.64 9.83
N ASN A 133 14.25 -21.12 10.43
CA ASN A 133 13.01 -21.34 9.74
C ASN A 133 12.32 -20.00 9.48
N TYR A 134 12.48 -19.45 8.26
CA TYR A 134 11.85 -18.17 7.89
C TYR A 134 10.33 -18.16 8.12
N ILE A 135 9.65 -19.29 7.90
CA ILE A 135 8.20 -19.42 8.15
C ILE A 135 7.91 -19.18 9.64
N ALA A 136 8.70 -19.77 10.53
CA ALA A 136 8.53 -19.58 11.97
C ALA A 136 8.85 -18.14 12.40
N ALA A 137 9.92 -17.54 11.86
CA ALA A 137 10.27 -16.14 12.12
C ALA A 137 9.14 -15.18 11.74
N GLY A 138 8.54 -15.34 10.55
CA GLY A 138 7.40 -14.53 10.12
C GLY A 138 6.17 -14.71 11.00
N ALA A 139 5.89 -15.94 11.42
CA ALA A 139 4.80 -16.21 12.36
C ALA A 139 5.05 -15.55 13.73
N ASN A 140 6.29 -15.57 14.24
CA ASN A 140 6.64 -14.98 15.53
C ASN A 140 6.47 -13.45 15.54
N VAL A 141 6.75 -12.77 14.43
CA VAL A 141 6.48 -11.33 14.29
C VAL A 141 4.99 -11.05 14.45
N VAL A 142 4.13 -11.80 13.75
CA VAL A 142 2.69 -11.61 13.85
C VAL A 142 2.17 -11.88 15.27
N ARG A 143 2.67 -12.91 15.95
CA ARG A 143 2.31 -13.19 17.35
C ARG A 143 2.68 -12.03 18.27
N LEU A 144 3.90 -11.51 18.15
CA LEU A 144 4.39 -10.38 18.94
C LEU A 144 3.48 -9.15 18.76
N PHE A 145 3.19 -8.78 17.51
CA PHE A 145 2.34 -7.62 17.23
C PHE A 145 0.89 -7.84 17.63
N ASN A 146 0.35 -9.03 17.44
CA ASN A 146 -1.01 -9.34 17.90
C ASN A 146 -1.14 -9.13 19.41
N GLN A 147 -0.26 -9.75 20.19
CA GLN A 147 -0.29 -9.73 21.64
C GLN A 147 -0.07 -8.31 22.23
N ASN A 148 0.93 -7.60 21.71
CA ASN A 148 1.38 -6.36 22.34
C ASN A 148 0.81 -5.10 21.71
N VAL A 149 0.35 -5.15 20.44
CA VAL A 149 -0.08 -3.97 19.69
C VAL A 149 -1.56 -4.07 19.32
N MET A 150 -1.94 -5.12 18.58
CA MET A 150 -3.30 -5.22 18.00
C MET A 150 -4.36 -5.48 19.05
N GLU A 151 -4.11 -6.38 20.00
CA GLU A 151 -5.00 -6.69 21.13
C GLU A 151 -5.15 -5.53 22.12
N LYS A 152 -4.20 -4.60 22.12
CA LYS A 152 -4.27 -3.37 22.91
C LYS A 152 -5.06 -2.25 22.22
N GLY A 153 -5.62 -2.52 21.04
CA GLY A 153 -6.56 -1.63 20.36
C GLY A 153 -5.92 -0.73 19.30
N PHE A 154 -4.67 -0.99 18.89
CA PHE A 154 -4.08 -0.30 17.74
C PHE A 154 -5.00 -0.40 16.52
N GLN A 155 -5.30 0.74 15.89
CA GLN A 155 -6.25 0.84 14.76
C GLN A 155 -5.57 0.90 13.39
N GLY A 156 -4.26 1.13 13.35
CA GLY A 156 -3.48 1.19 12.11
C GLY A 156 -3.26 -0.17 11.45
N GLN A 157 -2.44 -0.15 10.42
CA GLN A 157 -2.06 -1.30 9.61
C GLN A 157 -0.59 -1.63 9.80
N ILE A 158 -0.22 -2.89 9.59
CA ILE A 158 1.16 -3.38 9.70
C ILE A 158 1.58 -3.89 8.33
N LEU A 159 2.65 -3.31 7.78
CA LEU A 159 3.34 -3.75 6.57
C LEU A 159 4.60 -4.53 6.99
N ILE A 160 4.61 -5.83 6.71
CA ILE A 160 5.75 -6.70 6.99
C ILE A 160 6.63 -6.77 5.73
N GLY A 161 7.84 -6.23 5.82
CA GLY A 161 8.85 -6.28 4.77
C GLY A 161 9.81 -7.45 4.94
N CYS A 162 10.31 -7.98 3.82
CA CYS A 162 11.50 -8.82 3.81
C CYS A 162 12.47 -8.35 2.72
N PRO A 163 13.79 -8.52 2.92
CA PRO A 163 14.77 -7.84 2.10
C PRO A 163 14.88 -8.41 0.68
N GLU A 164 14.64 -9.71 0.48
CA GLU A 164 14.92 -10.37 -0.80
C GLU A 164 13.85 -11.41 -1.16
N ILE A 165 13.62 -11.65 -2.45
CA ILE A 165 12.67 -12.67 -2.95
C ILE A 165 12.97 -14.06 -2.39
N LYS A 166 14.26 -14.39 -2.22
CA LYS A 166 14.69 -15.68 -1.66
C LYS A 166 14.19 -15.93 -0.24
N HIS A 167 13.83 -14.88 0.49
CA HIS A 167 13.28 -14.96 1.84
C HIS A 167 11.74 -14.89 1.91
N SER A 168 11.04 -14.95 0.77
CA SER A 168 9.56 -14.83 0.71
C SER A 168 8.78 -15.86 1.54
N ASP A 169 9.41 -16.96 1.96
CA ASP A 169 8.84 -17.92 2.92
C ASP A 169 8.56 -17.29 4.29
N TYR A 170 9.31 -16.25 4.67
CA TYR A 170 9.04 -15.42 5.84
C TYR A 170 7.65 -14.77 5.77
N LEU A 171 7.34 -14.13 4.63
CA LEU A 171 6.04 -13.50 4.40
C LEU A 171 4.91 -14.54 4.39
N ARG A 172 5.18 -15.76 3.90
CA ARG A 172 4.21 -16.86 3.94
C ARG A 172 3.89 -17.27 5.37
N GLY A 173 4.89 -17.38 6.23
CA GLY A 173 4.71 -17.68 7.65
C GLY A 173 3.92 -16.60 8.38
N ALA A 174 4.25 -15.33 8.14
CA ALA A 174 3.50 -14.19 8.66
C ALA A 174 2.03 -14.23 8.21
N LEU A 175 1.77 -14.44 6.92
CA LEU A 175 0.41 -14.53 6.38
C LEU A 175 -0.40 -15.68 7.00
N GLN A 176 0.22 -16.85 7.14
CA GLN A 176 -0.45 -18.02 7.73
C GLN A 176 -0.81 -17.77 9.19
N GLU A 177 0.06 -17.11 9.95
CA GLU A 177 -0.23 -16.76 11.34
C GLU A 177 -1.29 -15.65 11.44
N ALA A 178 -1.21 -14.61 10.61
CA ALA A 178 -2.17 -13.51 10.60
C ALA A 178 -3.59 -13.99 10.34
N LYS A 179 -3.77 -14.95 9.42
CA LYS A 179 -5.05 -15.60 9.10
C LYS A 179 -5.71 -16.32 10.28
N LYS A 180 -4.97 -16.65 11.35
CA LYS A 180 -5.52 -17.25 12.57
C LYS A 180 -6.17 -16.22 13.49
N SER A 181 -5.98 -14.93 13.22
CA SER A 181 -6.46 -13.83 14.05
C SER A 181 -7.56 -13.02 13.34
N LYS A 182 -8.35 -12.29 14.13
CA LYS A 182 -9.34 -11.32 13.61
C LYS A 182 -8.73 -10.07 12.97
N TYR A 183 -7.40 -9.96 12.96
CA TYR A 183 -6.66 -8.81 12.45
C TYR A 183 -6.03 -9.06 11.08
N ALA A 184 -6.32 -10.20 10.45
CA ALA A 184 -5.70 -10.63 9.20
C ALA A 184 -5.77 -9.59 8.08
N ASP A 185 -6.82 -8.78 8.05
CA ASP A 185 -7.07 -7.70 7.09
C ASP A 185 -6.17 -6.48 7.31
N ARG A 186 -5.52 -6.36 8.48
CA ARG A 186 -4.62 -5.25 8.84
C ARG A 186 -3.15 -5.56 8.61
N TYR A 187 -2.81 -6.78 8.21
CA TYR A 187 -1.46 -7.18 7.84
C TYR A 187 -1.26 -7.16 6.33
N PHE A 188 -0.21 -6.47 5.90
CA PHE A 188 0.25 -6.33 4.53
C PHE A 188 1.68 -6.84 4.38
N TYR A 189 2.08 -7.17 3.15
CA TYR A 189 3.36 -7.83 2.87
C TYR A 189 4.08 -7.16 1.71
N THR A 190 5.39 -6.98 1.82
CA THR A 190 6.23 -6.42 0.76
C THR A 190 7.62 -7.05 0.72
N ILE A 191 8.28 -6.89 -0.44
CA ILE A 191 9.68 -7.22 -0.65
C ILE A 191 10.33 -5.93 -1.14
N ASP A 192 11.28 -5.39 -0.38
CA ASP A 192 11.72 -3.99 -0.48
C ASP A 192 13.19 -3.81 -0.84
N GLY A 193 14.04 -4.84 -0.64
CA GLY A 193 15.45 -4.81 -1.05
C GLY A 193 15.70 -5.20 -2.51
N GLU A 194 14.69 -5.71 -3.23
CA GLU A 194 14.75 -6.03 -4.67
C GLU A 194 14.62 -4.77 -5.54
N THR A 195 15.63 -3.92 -5.41
CA THR A 195 15.71 -2.56 -5.93
C THR A 195 15.45 -2.50 -7.44
N GLY A 196 14.34 -1.88 -7.86
CA GLY A 196 13.94 -1.74 -9.27
C GLY A 196 13.33 -2.98 -9.95
N SER A 197 13.28 -4.14 -9.28
CA SER A 197 12.83 -5.42 -9.85
C SER A 197 11.31 -5.63 -9.67
N ALA A 198 10.50 -4.65 -10.11
CA ALA A 198 9.06 -4.61 -9.81
C ALA A 198 8.27 -5.82 -10.34
N LYS A 199 8.69 -6.39 -11.47
CA LYS A 199 8.02 -7.53 -12.09
C LYS A 199 8.29 -8.82 -11.30
N GLU A 200 9.52 -9.04 -10.87
CA GLU A 200 9.95 -10.21 -10.10
C GLU A 200 9.31 -10.19 -8.71
N VAL A 201 9.26 -9.02 -8.07
CA VAL A 201 8.55 -8.80 -6.81
C VAL A 201 7.06 -9.11 -6.98
N TRP A 202 6.43 -8.62 -8.05
CA TRP A 202 5.04 -8.95 -8.38
C TRP A 202 4.82 -10.47 -8.55
N ASP A 203 5.65 -11.12 -9.36
CA ASP A 203 5.55 -12.54 -9.66
C ASP A 203 5.73 -13.41 -8.40
N THR A 204 6.38 -12.87 -7.37
CA THR A 204 6.57 -13.52 -6.06
C THR A 204 5.41 -13.23 -5.12
N LEU A 205 5.08 -11.95 -4.88
CA LEU A 205 4.02 -11.53 -3.95
C LEU A 205 2.64 -12.02 -4.38
N SER A 206 2.35 -12.05 -5.68
CA SER A 206 1.08 -12.56 -6.22
C SER A 206 0.83 -14.04 -5.88
N LYS A 207 1.88 -14.81 -5.59
CA LYS A 207 1.78 -16.23 -5.18
C LYS A 207 1.43 -16.41 -3.71
N LEU A 208 1.48 -15.36 -2.87
CA LEU A 208 1.06 -15.44 -1.47
C LEU A 208 -0.44 -15.74 -1.32
N GLY A 209 -1.25 -15.52 -2.35
CA GLY A 209 -2.69 -15.79 -2.31
C GLY A 209 -3.44 -14.82 -1.41
N THR A 210 -2.98 -13.57 -1.33
CA THR A 210 -3.64 -12.46 -0.62
C THR A 210 -3.60 -11.20 -1.47
N ARG A 211 -4.53 -10.27 -1.20
CA ARG A 211 -4.54 -8.92 -1.78
C ARG A 211 -3.83 -7.90 -0.91
N ASN A 212 -3.45 -8.27 0.31
CA ASN A 212 -2.76 -7.36 1.20
C ASN A 212 -1.26 -7.32 0.86
N ILE A 213 -0.92 -7.05 -0.39
CA ILE A 213 0.47 -6.91 -0.83
C ILE A 213 0.72 -5.45 -1.20
N ALA A 214 1.88 -4.94 -0.83
CA ALA A 214 2.34 -3.61 -1.20
C ALA A 214 3.66 -3.72 -1.96
N TYR A 215 3.92 -2.74 -2.83
CA TYR A 215 5.23 -2.58 -3.44
C TYR A 215 5.96 -1.45 -2.73
N SER A 216 7.20 -1.70 -2.35
CA SER A 216 8.11 -0.70 -1.79
C SER A 216 9.43 -0.85 -2.54
N THR A 217 10.01 0.25 -3.01
CA THR A 217 11.32 0.20 -3.65
C THR A 217 12.09 1.45 -3.32
N GLY A 218 13.40 1.39 -3.48
CA GLY A 218 14.25 2.44 -3.02
C GLY A 218 15.70 2.02 -2.97
N ILE A 219 16.52 2.98 -2.60
CA ILE A 219 17.88 2.73 -2.18
C ILE A 219 18.23 3.79 -1.13
N SER A 220 19.24 3.49 -0.33
CA SER A 220 19.81 4.49 0.57
C SER A 220 20.09 5.79 -0.17
N ILE A 221 19.77 6.92 0.48
CA ILE A 221 20.05 8.27 -0.05
C ILE A 221 21.54 8.47 -0.36
N CYS A 222 22.42 7.60 0.17
CA CYS A 222 23.83 7.51 -0.18
C CYS A 222 24.12 7.21 -1.65
N SER A 223 23.17 6.64 -2.39
CA SER A 223 23.35 6.20 -3.78
C SER A 223 22.18 6.70 -4.64
N PRO A 224 22.07 8.02 -4.88
CA PRO A 224 20.92 8.60 -5.55
C PRO A 224 20.70 7.96 -6.91
N ARG A 225 19.56 7.30 -7.06
CA ARG A 225 19.05 6.67 -8.28
C ARG A 225 17.55 6.92 -8.37
N THR A 226 17.02 6.86 -9.59
CA THR A 226 15.59 6.98 -9.83
C THR A 226 14.96 5.60 -10.00
N PHE A 227 13.73 5.47 -9.50
CA PHE A 227 12.92 4.25 -9.57
C PHE A 227 11.61 4.44 -10.34
N HIS A 228 11.47 5.53 -11.11
CA HIS A 228 10.22 5.87 -11.82
C HIS A 228 9.64 4.69 -12.60
N SER A 229 10.43 4.00 -13.43
CA SER A 229 9.89 2.87 -14.21
C SER A 229 9.33 1.74 -13.36
N ALA A 230 9.95 1.43 -12.22
CA ALA A 230 9.49 0.39 -11.30
C ALA A 230 8.24 0.83 -10.52
N THR A 231 8.21 2.11 -10.11
CA THR A 231 7.06 2.73 -9.45
C THR A 231 5.88 2.83 -10.41
N GLU A 232 6.04 3.39 -11.61
CA GLU A 232 5.03 3.49 -12.66
C GLU A 232 4.46 2.12 -13.00
N PHE A 233 5.31 1.12 -13.24
CA PHE A 233 4.87 -0.25 -13.47
C PHE A 233 3.95 -0.74 -12.34
N SER A 234 4.33 -0.48 -11.09
CA SER A 234 3.59 -0.96 -9.91
C SER A 234 2.28 -0.20 -9.69
N VAL A 235 2.28 1.11 -9.94
CA VAL A 235 1.09 1.96 -9.92
C VAL A 235 0.11 1.52 -11.01
N ASP A 236 0.60 1.30 -12.24
CA ASP A 236 -0.19 0.85 -13.38
C ASP A 236 -0.65 -0.60 -13.27
N LYS A 237 0.08 -1.42 -12.50
CA LYS A 237 -0.32 -2.79 -12.20
C LYS A 237 -1.65 -2.84 -11.46
N LYS A 238 -1.95 -1.81 -10.66
CA LYS A 238 -3.28 -1.62 -10.10
C LYS A 238 -3.76 -2.79 -9.23
N ALA A 239 -2.78 -3.49 -8.64
CA ALA A 239 -2.96 -4.74 -7.92
C ALA A 239 -2.24 -4.77 -6.57
N TYR A 240 -1.57 -3.67 -6.20
CA TYR A 240 -1.02 -3.47 -4.87
C TYR A 240 -2.04 -2.70 -4.01
N ALA A 241 -2.07 -3.00 -2.72
CA ALA A 241 -2.80 -2.23 -1.72
C ALA A 241 -2.13 -0.88 -1.41
N GLY A 242 -0.86 -0.75 -1.79
CA GLY A 242 -0.12 0.50 -1.77
C GLY A 242 1.20 0.36 -2.50
N VAL A 243 1.64 1.43 -3.13
CA VAL A 243 2.95 1.56 -3.77
C VAL A 243 3.73 2.64 -3.04
N GLY A 244 4.94 2.34 -2.58
CA GLY A 244 5.78 3.31 -1.89
C GLY A 244 7.20 3.37 -2.41
N ILE A 245 7.89 4.40 -1.93
CA ILE A 245 9.25 4.75 -2.33
C ILE A 245 10.08 5.11 -1.09
N TRP A 246 11.34 4.68 -1.07
CA TRP A 246 12.31 4.97 -0.01
C TRP A 246 13.72 5.22 -0.57
N THR A 247 14.66 5.81 0.17
CA THR A 247 14.40 6.87 1.15
C THR A 247 14.42 8.22 0.43
N ILE A 248 13.32 8.98 0.49
CA ILE A 248 13.19 10.25 -0.25
C ILE A 248 13.26 11.44 0.71
N ASP A 249 14.33 12.23 0.64
CA ASP A 249 14.56 13.39 1.53
C ASP A 249 14.48 14.76 0.82
N LEU A 250 14.52 14.77 -0.51
CA LEU A 250 14.44 15.99 -1.32
C LEU A 250 12.98 16.32 -1.64
N GLU A 251 12.58 17.56 -1.39
CA GLU A 251 11.20 18.04 -1.62
C GLU A 251 10.78 17.88 -3.09
N SER A 252 11.68 18.16 -4.04
CA SER A 252 11.41 17.95 -5.47
C SER A 252 11.13 16.48 -5.78
N SER A 253 11.95 15.56 -5.27
CA SER A 253 11.73 14.13 -5.46
C SER A 253 10.44 13.64 -4.79
N MET A 254 10.07 14.19 -3.63
CA MET A 254 8.77 13.89 -3.02
C MET A 254 7.62 14.29 -3.97
N LYS A 255 7.68 15.49 -4.55
CA LYS A 255 6.68 15.95 -5.53
C LYS A 255 6.62 15.04 -6.75
N ASP A 256 7.76 14.70 -7.34
CA ASP A 256 7.84 13.84 -8.53
C ASP A 256 7.21 12.45 -8.29
N TYR A 257 7.47 11.83 -7.13
CA TYR A 257 6.88 10.53 -6.79
C TYR A 257 5.40 10.63 -6.40
N ILE A 258 4.96 11.72 -5.78
CA ILE A 258 3.54 12.00 -5.54
C ILE A 258 2.80 12.09 -6.88
N GLU A 259 3.37 12.79 -7.86
CA GLU A 259 2.81 12.90 -9.22
C GLU A 259 2.80 11.55 -9.95
N THR A 260 3.83 10.72 -9.76
CA THR A 260 3.87 9.33 -10.25
C THR A 260 2.74 8.47 -9.63
N GLY A 261 2.26 8.86 -8.44
CA GLY A 261 1.15 8.22 -7.78
C GLY A 261 1.57 7.15 -6.78
N VAL A 262 2.52 7.44 -5.92
CA VAL A 262 2.76 6.62 -4.71
C VAL A 262 1.66 6.81 -3.66
N ASP A 263 1.48 5.81 -2.81
CA ASP A 263 0.57 5.80 -1.64
C ASP A 263 1.31 6.09 -0.33
N PHE A 264 2.62 5.94 -0.30
CA PHE A 264 3.43 6.32 0.85
C PHE A 264 4.86 6.72 0.45
N ILE A 265 5.42 7.65 1.22
CA ILE A 265 6.82 8.06 1.12
C ILE A 265 7.50 7.73 2.43
N LEU A 266 8.59 6.96 2.35
CA LEU A 266 9.48 6.72 3.46
C LEU A 266 10.65 7.72 3.39
N THR A 267 10.86 8.45 4.48
CA THR A 267 11.73 9.64 4.51
C THR A 267 12.41 9.83 5.87
N ASN A 268 13.62 10.39 5.85
CA ASN A 268 14.26 10.90 7.05
C ASN A 268 13.72 12.28 7.46
N ARG A 269 12.88 12.93 6.64
CA ARG A 269 12.38 14.31 6.83
C ARG A 269 10.84 14.41 6.81
N PRO A 270 10.13 13.81 7.78
CA PRO A 270 8.66 13.71 7.74
C PRO A 270 7.95 15.06 7.67
N LYS A 271 8.50 16.10 8.32
CA LYS A 271 7.92 17.46 8.28
C LYS A 271 7.86 18.05 6.88
N ILE A 272 8.87 17.78 6.07
CA ILE A 272 8.91 18.24 4.68
C ILE A 272 7.89 17.45 3.86
N ALA A 273 7.86 16.13 3.98
CA ALA A 273 6.90 15.28 3.28
C ALA A 273 5.44 15.64 3.63
N ALA A 274 5.13 15.82 4.92
CA ALA A 274 3.82 16.25 5.39
C ALA A 274 3.44 17.64 4.86
N GLY A 275 4.41 18.56 4.74
CA GLY A 275 4.20 19.88 4.14
C GLY A 275 3.87 19.81 2.64
N VAL A 276 4.54 18.93 1.89
CA VAL A 276 4.29 18.71 0.46
C VAL A 276 2.93 18.04 0.22
N ILE A 277 2.59 17.01 1.01
CA ILE A 277 1.35 16.25 0.86
C ILE A 277 0.14 17.06 1.37
N GLY A 278 0.33 17.82 2.44
CA GLY A 278 -0.75 18.50 3.17
C GLY A 278 -1.46 17.57 4.15
N LEU A 279 -1.62 17.99 5.40
CA LEU A 279 -2.14 17.15 6.49
C LEU A 279 -3.54 16.57 6.22
N SER A 280 -4.40 17.27 5.45
CA SER A 280 -5.72 16.77 5.06
C SER A 280 -5.68 15.58 4.10
N ASN A 281 -4.54 15.37 3.43
CA ASN A 281 -4.30 14.28 2.48
C ASN A 281 -3.52 13.13 3.12
N ILE A 282 -3.29 13.17 4.43
CA ILE A 282 -2.65 12.08 5.15
C ILE A 282 -3.75 11.14 5.67
N PRO A 283 -3.68 9.82 5.41
CA PRO A 283 -4.75 8.90 5.78
C PRO A 283 -4.81 8.68 7.30
N SER A 284 -6.03 8.52 7.79
CA SER A 284 -6.30 8.14 9.18
C SER A 284 -5.88 6.68 9.45
N PRO A 285 -5.75 6.28 10.73
CA PRO A 285 -5.58 4.88 11.08
C PRO A 285 -6.57 3.94 10.38
N GLY A 286 -6.06 2.81 9.90
CA GLY A 286 -6.82 1.80 9.15
C GLY A 286 -6.99 2.10 7.65
N LYS A 287 -6.49 3.24 7.15
CA LYS A 287 -6.65 3.67 5.74
C LYS A 287 -5.33 3.94 5.01
N ALA A 288 -4.19 3.66 5.62
CA ALA A 288 -2.88 3.94 5.02
C ALA A 288 -2.61 3.11 3.76
N LEU A 289 -2.99 1.83 3.82
CA LEU A 289 -2.93 0.89 2.71
C LEU A 289 -4.35 0.44 2.42
N SER A 290 -4.81 0.61 1.20
CA SER A 290 -6.10 0.08 0.82
C SER A 290 -6.10 -0.35 -0.62
N PHE A 291 -6.70 -1.50 -0.87
CA PHE A 291 -7.18 -1.77 -2.20
C PHE A 291 -8.27 -0.73 -2.50
N SER A 292 -7.93 0.26 -3.33
CA SER A 292 -8.94 1.17 -3.87
C SER A 292 -10.04 0.33 -4.51
N PHE A 293 -11.26 0.37 -3.97
CA PHE A 293 -12.42 -0.38 -4.46
C PHE A 293 -12.86 0.03 -5.88
N TYR A 294 -12.10 0.92 -6.55
CA TYR A 294 -12.31 1.35 -7.93
C TYR A 294 -11.80 0.35 -9.00
N TRP A 295 -11.56 -0.91 -8.62
CA TRP A 295 -11.19 -2.01 -9.55
C TRP A 295 -12.43 -2.71 -10.14
N LYS A 296 -13.24 -1.94 -10.87
CA LYS A 296 -14.13 -2.52 -11.88
C LYS A 296 -13.29 -2.81 -13.13
N CYS A 297 -13.35 -4.06 -13.59
CA CYS A 297 -12.93 -4.39 -14.94
C CYS A 297 -13.87 -3.70 -15.93
N ASP A 298 -13.42 -3.51 -17.16
CA ASP A 298 -14.23 -2.89 -18.21
C ASP A 298 -13.95 -3.50 -19.57
N CYS A 299 -14.89 -3.34 -20.50
CA CYS A 299 -14.82 -3.95 -21.82
C CYS A 299 -15.27 -2.97 -22.90
N ASN A 300 -14.55 -2.93 -24.01
CA ASN A 300 -14.90 -2.12 -25.18
C ASN A 300 -15.44 -3.02 -26.28
N TYR A 301 -16.37 -2.48 -27.08
CA TYR A 301 -16.85 -3.17 -28.27
C TYR A 301 -15.77 -3.22 -29.34
N ARG A 302 -15.68 -4.36 -30.03
CA ARG A 302 -14.84 -4.55 -31.21
C ARG A 302 -15.70 -5.14 -32.33
N GLY A 303 -15.88 -4.36 -33.39
CA GLY A 303 -16.58 -4.81 -34.60
C GLY A 303 -15.63 -5.54 -35.56
N LYS A 304 -16.16 -6.54 -36.28
CA LYS A 304 -15.44 -7.30 -37.32
C LYS A 304 -15.84 -6.82 -38.74
N GLY A 305 -15.95 -5.51 -38.91
CA GLY A 305 -16.35 -4.88 -40.18
C GLY A 305 -17.87 -4.72 -40.37
N ILE A 306 -18.28 -4.17 -41.52
CA ILE A 306 -19.66 -3.72 -41.80
C ILE A 306 -20.68 -4.88 -41.76
N PHE A 307 -20.24 -6.12 -42.02
CA PHE A 307 -21.11 -7.31 -42.09
C PHE A 307 -20.69 -8.45 -41.12
N GLY A 308 -19.62 -8.26 -40.33
CA GLY A 308 -19.00 -9.35 -39.56
C GLY A 308 -19.47 -9.50 -38.11
N GLY A 309 -20.47 -8.73 -37.69
CA GLY A 309 -20.87 -8.65 -36.28
C GLY A 309 -19.80 -8.04 -35.39
N GLY A 310 -19.89 -8.28 -34.09
CA GLY A 310 -18.88 -7.87 -33.11
C GLY A 310 -19.28 -8.25 -31.69
N GLY A 311 -18.37 -8.03 -30.76
CA GLY A 311 -18.59 -8.38 -29.36
C GLY A 311 -17.65 -7.62 -28.45
N CYS A 312 -17.56 -8.08 -27.21
CA CYS A 312 -16.79 -7.37 -26.19
C CYS A 312 -15.35 -7.89 -26.09
N LYS A 313 -14.43 -6.95 -25.85
CA LYS A 313 -13.03 -7.21 -25.52
C LYS A 313 -12.66 -6.48 -24.24
N ILE A 314 -11.96 -7.15 -23.33
CA ILE A 314 -11.50 -6.52 -22.08
C ILE A 314 -10.63 -5.31 -22.44
N SER A 315 -11.04 -4.14 -21.95
CA SER A 315 -10.29 -2.88 -22.04
C SER A 315 -9.63 -2.55 -20.72
N LYS A 316 -10.21 -2.96 -19.60
CA LYS A 316 -9.63 -2.85 -18.26
C LYS A 316 -9.70 -4.20 -17.54
N ILE A 317 -8.54 -4.70 -17.14
CA ILE A 317 -8.36 -6.04 -16.59
C ILE A 317 -9.05 -6.19 -15.23
N ALA A 318 -9.53 -7.40 -14.92
CA ALA A 318 -10.01 -7.74 -13.57
C ALA A 318 -8.85 -7.80 -12.57
N PRO A 319 -9.11 -7.53 -11.27
CA PRO A 319 -8.10 -7.66 -10.22
C PRO A 319 -7.73 -9.13 -9.97
N PRO A 320 -6.55 -9.40 -9.39
CA PRO A 320 -6.14 -10.76 -9.01
C PRO A 320 -7.21 -11.52 -8.21
N ASN A 321 -7.33 -12.81 -8.52
CA ASN A 321 -8.31 -13.78 -8.04
C ASN A 321 -9.75 -13.54 -8.49
N TYR A 322 -9.96 -12.66 -9.48
CA TYR A 322 -11.27 -12.35 -10.06
C TYR A 322 -11.16 -12.37 -11.58
N ALA A 323 -12.30 -12.43 -12.25
CA ALA A 323 -12.39 -12.42 -13.70
C ALA A 323 -13.30 -11.29 -14.18
N CYS A 324 -13.15 -10.90 -15.45
CA CYS A 324 -13.98 -9.86 -16.03
C CYS A 324 -15.14 -10.48 -16.81
N LYS A 325 -16.36 -10.21 -16.37
CA LYS A 325 -17.56 -10.53 -17.13
C LYS A 325 -17.91 -9.36 -18.03
N CYS A 326 -17.49 -9.44 -19.29
CA CYS A 326 -17.92 -8.51 -20.32
C CYS A 326 -19.39 -8.74 -20.70
N SER A 327 -20.10 -7.69 -21.05
CA SER A 327 -21.46 -7.80 -21.57
C SER A 327 -21.72 -6.70 -22.59
N TYR A 328 -22.28 -7.08 -23.73
CA TYR A 328 -22.78 -6.13 -24.71
C TYR A 328 -23.92 -5.31 -24.11
N LYS A 329 -23.87 -3.99 -24.29
CA LYS A 329 -24.84 -3.04 -23.71
C LYS A 329 -25.77 -2.44 -24.76
N GLY A 330 -25.66 -2.86 -26.02
CA GLY A 330 -26.37 -2.25 -27.15
C GLY A 330 -25.56 -1.13 -27.80
N PHE A 331 -26.00 -0.64 -28.96
CA PHE A 331 -25.39 0.48 -29.69
C PHE A 331 -23.86 0.39 -29.87
N TRP A 332 -23.34 -0.80 -30.18
CA TRP A 332 -21.89 -1.02 -30.34
C TRP A 332 -21.09 -0.63 -29.08
N THR A 333 -21.69 -0.80 -27.90
CA THR A 333 -21.03 -0.56 -26.60
C THR A 333 -20.96 -1.84 -25.78
N CYS A 334 -19.93 -1.90 -24.94
CA CYS A 334 -19.72 -2.97 -23.99
C CYS A 334 -19.46 -2.37 -22.61
N GLY A 335 -19.62 -3.19 -21.58
CA GLY A 335 -19.16 -2.86 -20.24
C GLY A 335 -18.70 -4.11 -19.50
N GLY A 336 -17.80 -3.93 -18.54
CA GLY A 336 -17.29 -5.00 -17.68
C GLY A 336 -17.88 -5.00 -16.27
N VAL A 337 -18.01 -6.18 -15.69
CA VAL A 337 -18.28 -6.38 -14.26
C VAL A 337 -17.25 -7.36 -13.70
N THR A 338 -16.60 -6.98 -12.61
CA THR A 338 -15.69 -7.87 -11.88
C THR A 338 -16.49 -8.96 -11.18
N VAL A 339 -16.19 -10.23 -11.46
CA VAL A 339 -16.86 -11.40 -10.87
C VAL A 339 -15.84 -12.39 -10.31
N ASN A 340 -16.28 -13.31 -9.45
CA ASN A 340 -15.43 -14.43 -9.04
C ASN A 340 -15.03 -15.26 -10.27
N CYS A 341 -13.79 -15.74 -10.29
CA CYS A 341 -13.35 -16.67 -11.32
C CYS A 341 -14.19 -17.93 -11.30
N ARG A 342 -14.61 -18.42 -12.47
CA ARG A 342 -15.22 -19.76 -12.57
C ARG A 342 -14.26 -20.88 -12.16
N ASN A 343 -12.96 -20.66 -12.32
CA ASN A 343 -11.91 -21.54 -11.85
C ASN A 343 -10.85 -20.71 -11.11
N SER A 344 -10.83 -20.79 -9.78
CA SER A 344 -9.87 -20.08 -8.91
C SER A 344 -8.42 -20.54 -9.08
N SER A 345 -8.21 -21.75 -9.60
CA SER A 345 -6.87 -22.31 -9.81
C SER A 345 -6.24 -21.89 -11.15
N SER A 346 -7.03 -21.31 -12.07
CA SER A 346 -6.56 -20.82 -13.36
C SER A 346 -5.48 -19.74 -13.21
N GLN A 347 -4.49 -19.77 -14.09
CA GLN A 347 -3.46 -18.73 -14.13
C GLN A 347 -4.06 -17.35 -14.42
N GLN A 348 -5.09 -17.28 -15.27
CA GLN A 348 -5.83 -16.06 -15.58
C GLN A 348 -6.72 -15.59 -14.41
N CYS A 349 -6.97 -16.45 -13.43
CA CYS A 349 -7.59 -16.01 -12.18
C CYS A 349 -6.55 -15.35 -11.27
N LYS A 350 -5.42 -16.03 -11.07
CA LYS A 350 -4.34 -15.56 -10.18
C LYS A 350 -3.68 -14.29 -10.73
N LEU A 351 -3.46 -14.25 -12.04
CA LEU A 351 -2.86 -13.16 -12.79
C LEU A 351 -3.73 -12.84 -14.03
N PRO A 352 -4.84 -12.11 -13.85
CA PRO A 352 -5.70 -11.72 -14.95
C PRO A 352 -4.95 -10.89 -15.99
N ASN A 353 -5.33 -11.06 -17.25
CA ASN A 353 -4.82 -10.29 -18.37
C ASN A 353 -6.00 -9.93 -19.30
N ALA A 354 -5.73 -9.20 -20.38
CA ALA A 354 -6.75 -8.83 -21.34
C ALA A 354 -7.00 -9.90 -22.41
N SER A 355 -6.69 -11.18 -22.17
CA SER A 355 -6.84 -12.25 -23.17
C SER A 355 -8.28 -12.76 -23.28
N LYS A 356 -8.57 -13.53 -24.35
CA LYS A 356 -9.89 -14.15 -24.55
C LYS A 356 -10.21 -15.13 -23.42
N GLU A 357 -9.21 -15.87 -22.96
CA GLU A 357 -9.33 -16.85 -21.87
C GLU A 357 -9.71 -16.17 -20.56
N ALA A 358 -9.14 -15.00 -20.25
CA ALA A 358 -9.50 -14.23 -19.06
C ALA A 358 -10.94 -13.69 -19.10
N CYS A 359 -11.44 -13.32 -20.28
CA CYS A 359 -12.84 -12.95 -20.49
C CYS A 359 -13.78 -14.16 -20.30
N GLN A 360 -13.42 -15.31 -20.88
CA GLN A 360 -14.20 -16.54 -20.78
C GLN A 360 -14.26 -17.06 -19.33
N LEU A 361 -13.18 -16.87 -18.56
CA LEU A 361 -13.12 -17.20 -17.14
C LEU A 361 -14.16 -16.42 -16.32
N GLY A 362 -14.51 -15.20 -16.74
CA GLY A 362 -15.57 -14.38 -16.14
C GLY A 362 -16.97 -14.70 -16.67
N GLY A 363 -17.06 -15.49 -17.74
CA GLY A 363 -18.34 -15.89 -18.33
C GLY A 363 -19.09 -14.76 -19.03
N GLY A 364 -18.35 -13.83 -19.64
CA GLY A 364 -18.91 -12.72 -20.41
C GLY A 364 -19.03 -12.98 -21.91
N ASP A 365 -19.49 -11.97 -22.63
CA ASP A 365 -19.35 -11.87 -24.10
C ASP A 365 -17.87 -11.62 -24.43
N CYS A 366 -17.27 -12.51 -25.22
CA CYS A 366 -15.87 -12.44 -25.62
C CYS A 366 -15.70 -12.51 -27.15
N ASP A 367 -16.72 -12.11 -27.91
CA ASP A 367 -16.73 -12.25 -29.38
C ASP A 367 -15.95 -11.13 -30.09
N GLY A 368 -15.55 -10.11 -29.33
CA GLY A 368 -14.68 -9.01 -29.79
C GLY A 368 -13.19 -9.35 -29.86
N TYR A 369 -12.82 -10.60 -29.54
CA TYR A 369 -11.47 -11.15 -29.67
C TYR A 369 -11.17 -11.73 -31.04
#